data_AF-A0A6N8XH65-F1
#
_entry.id   AF-A0A6N8XH65-F1
#
_cell.length_a   1.000
_cell.length_b   1.000
_cell.length_c   1.000
_cell.angle_alpha   90.00
_cell.angle_beta   90.00
_cell.angle_gamma   90.00
#
_symmetry.space_group_name_H-M   'P 1'
#
loop_
_entity.id
_entity.type
_entity.pdbx_description
1 polymer ?
#
loop_
_entity_poly.entity_id
_entity_poly.type
_entity_poly.pdbx_seq_one_letter_code
_entity_poly.pdbx_strand_id
1 'polypeptide(L)'
;MMARLAEATLPLRQISLDSVHEKNVRHGHISTLHIWPARRPLAASRAMLLATLLPDPGDDEGRRRLGRRIAGRLVPKELRG
;
A
#
# COMPACT_ATOMS: atom_id res chain seq x y z
N MET A 1 3.10 18.56 -19.40
CA MET A 1 2.11 17.99 -18.45
C MET A 1 2.87 17.50 -17.24
N MET A 2 2.45 17.84 -16.02
CA MET A 2 3.10 17.36 -14.78
C MET A 2 2.81 15.86 -14.61
N ALA A 3 3.85 15.05 -14.45
CA ALA A 3 3.70 13.61 -14.22
C ALA A 3 2.96 13.36 -12.90
N ARG A 4 2.22 12.25 -12.82
CA ARG A 4 1.59 11.81 -11.57
C ARG A 4 2.55 10.99 -10.74
N LEU A 5 2.34 11.00 -9.42
CA LEU A 5 3.19 10.22 -8.52
C LEU A 5 3.22 8.75 -8.94
N ALA A 6 2.08 8.16 -9.32
CA ALA A 6 1.97 6.77 -9.78
C ALA A 6 2.84 6.44 -11.01
N GLU A 7 3.14 7.42 -11.87
CA GLU A 7 3.98 7.23 -13.06
C GLU A 7 5.47 7.23 -12.70
N ALA A 8 5.84 7.92 -11.61
CA ALA A 8 7.22 8.01 -11.13
C ALA A 8 7.56 6.94 -10.07
N THR A 9 6.68 6.73 -9.10
CA THR A 9 6.90 5.81 -7.98
C THR A 9 5.61 5.38 -7.28
N LEU A 10 5.63 4.16 -6.73
CA LEU A 10 4.59 3.66 -5.85
C LEU A 10 5.23 2.84 -4.72
N PRO A 11 4.83 3.01 -3.44
CA PRO A 11 5.42 2.28 -2.31
C PRO A 11 4.91 0.82 -2.27
N LEU A 12 5.26 0.03 -3.28
CA LEU A 12 4.75 -1.31 -3.53
C LEU A 12 4.98 -2.24 -2.34
N ARG A 13 6.16 -2.21 -1.72
CA ARG A 13 6.50 -3.11 -0.61
C ARG A 13 5.57 -2.92 0.59
N GLN A 14 5.31 -1.68 0.98
CA GLN A 14 4.38 -1.32 2.04
C GLN A 14 2.96 -1.79 1.70
N ILE A 15 2.48 -1.40 0.52
CA ILE A 15 1.14 -1.73 0.04
C ILE A 15 0.92 -3.24 0.01
N SER A 16 1.91 -4.01 -0.45
CA SER A 16 1.82 -5.47 -0.52
C SER A 16 1.73 -6.11 0.86
N LEU A 17 2.51 -5.63 1.84
CA LEU A 17 2.45 -6.15 3.21
C LEU A 17 1.08 -5.89 3.85
N ASP A 18 0.57 -4.67 3.73
CA ASP A 18 -0.76 -4.32 4.24
C ASP A 18 -1.87 -5.12 3.53
N SER A 19 -1.76 -5.29 2.21
CA SER A 19 -2.69 -6.09 1.41
C SER A 19 -2.70 -7.56 1.84
N VAL A 20 -1.55 -8.12 2.22
CA VAL A 20 -1.46 -9.48 2.76
C VAL A 20 -2.11 -9.55 4.14
N HIS A 21 -1.90 -8.56 4.99
CA HIS A 21 -2.54 -8.48 6.30
C HIS A 21 -4.08 -8.47 6.18
N GLU A 22 -4.63 -7.59 5.34
CA GLU A 22 -6.08 -7.53 5.05
C GLU A 22 -6.62 -8.87 4.52
N LYS A 23 -5.82 -9.59 3.71
CA LYS A 23 -6.19 -10.89 3.16
C LYS A 23 -6.23 -12.01 4.20
N ASN A 24 -5.53 -11.87 5.31
CA ASN A 24 -5.33 -12.92 6.31
C ASN A 24 -6.13 -12.71 7.60
N VAL A 25 -6.95 -11.66 7.70
CA VAL A 25 -7.88 -11.48 8.82
C VAL A 25 -8.93 -12.60 8.80
N ARG A 26 -8.88 -13.50 9.79
CA ARG A 26 -9.81 -14.62 9.97
C ARG A 26 -10.45 -14.54 11.35
N HIS A 27 -11.74 -14.20 11.43
CA HIS A 27 -12.49 -14.24 12.68
C HIS A 27 -13.95 -14.63 12.42
N GLY A 28 -14.31 -15.85 12.85
CA GLY A 28 -15.67 -16.29 13.26
C GLY A 28 -16.83 -16.27 12.26
N HIS A 29 -16.75 -15.51 11.17
CA HIS A 29 -17.84 -15.39 10.21
C HIS A 29 -17.60 -16.30 9.00
N ILE A 30 -18.65 -16.97 8.50
CA ILE A 30 -18.56 -17.92 7.37
C ILE A 30 -17.92 -17.25 6.13
N SER A 31 -18.17 -15.96 5.92
CA SER A 31 -17.54 -15.19 4.84
C SER A 31 -16.00 -15.06 4.95
N THR A 32 -15.41 -15.40 6.09
CA THR A 32 -13.94 -15.42 6.32
C THR A 32 -13.31 -16.80 6.08
N LEU A 33 -14.12 -17.85 5.90
CA LEU A 33 -13.66 -19.21 5.58
C LEU A 33 -13.36 -19.38 4.10
N HIS A 34 -14.19 -18.78 3.23
CA HIS A 34 -14.00 -18.87 1.79
C HIS A 34 -13.10 -17.73 1.28
N ILE A 35 -11.86 -18.08 0.91
CA ILE A 35 -10.90 -17.13 0.33
C ILE A 35 -11.11 -17.10 -1.18
N TRP A 36 -11.64 -15.99 -1.69
CA TRP A 36 -11.72 -15.74 -3.12
C TRP A 36 -10.31 -15.50 -3.72
N PRO A 37 -9.96 -16.15 -4.84
CA PRO A 37 -8.80 -15.78 -5.64
C PRO A 37 -8.90 -14.30 -6.06
N ALA A 38 -7.77 -13.58 -6.01
CA ALA A 38 -7.70 -12.16 -6.41
C ALA A 38 -8.59 -11.19 -5.61
N ARG A 39 -8.56 -11.26 -4.27
CA ARG A 39 -9.14 -10.19 -3.41
C ARG A 39 -8.62 -8.81 -3.86
N ARG A 40 -9.49 -7.79 -3.89
CA ARG A 40 -9.19 -6.38 -4.18
C ARG A 40 -8.82 -5.66 -2.86
N PRO A 41 -7.57 -5.72 -2.37
CA PRO A 41 -7.20 -5.12 -1.10
C PRO A 41 -7.45 -3.61 -1.13
N LEU A 42 -7.99 -3.11 -0.03
CA LEU A 42 -8.29 -1.69 0.17
C LEU A 42 -7.00 -0.89 0.23
N ALA A 43 -5.96 -1.43 0.89
CA ALA A 43 -4.63 -0.84 0.92
C ALA A 43 -4.11 -0.48 -0.47
N ALA A 44 -4.14 -1.42 -1.43
CA ALA A 44 -3.69 -1.16 -2.79
C ALA A 44 -4.58 -0.16 -3.54
N SER A 45 -5.89 -0.30 -3.40
CA SER A 45 -6.85 0.56 -4.10
C SER A 45 -6.74 2.02 -3.65
N ARG A 46 -6.61 2.26 -2.33
CA ARG A 46 -6.45 3.60 -1.74
C ARG A 46 -5.11 4.21 -2.12
N ALA A 47 -4.03 3.45 -2.06
CA ALA A 47 -2.71 3.94 -2.40
C ALA A 47 -2.61 4.33 -3.88
N MET A 48 -3.16 3.49 -4.78
CA MET A 48 -3.18 3.78 -6.21
C MET A 48 -4.01 5.04 -6.52
N LEU A 49 -5.20 5.17 -5.93
CA LEU A 49 -6.05 6.36 -6.10
C LEU A 49 -5.33 7.64 -5.66
N LEU A 50 -4.64 7.62 -4.53
CA LEU A 50 -3.87 8.78 -4.08
C LEU A 50 -2.70 9.09 -5.03
N ALA A 51 -1.98 8.07 -5.48
CA ALA A 51 -0.83 8.24 -6.36
C ALA A 51 -1.22 8.74 -7.76
N THR A 52 -2.42 8.42 -8.26
CA THR A 52 -2.92 8.97 -9.54
C THR A 52 -3.40 10.42 -9.42
N LEU A 53 -3.86 10.84 -8.24
CA LEU A 53 -4.31 12.22 -8.01
C LEU A 53 -3.16 13.17 -7.66
N LEU A 54 -2.14 12.71 -6.94
CA LEU A 54 -1.03 13.55 -6.50
C LEU A 54 -0.02 13.81 -7.64
N PRO A 55 0.45 15.06 -7.81
CA PRO A 55 1.53 15.36 -8.74
C PRO A 55 2.86 14.75 -8.25
N ASP A 56 3.72 14.38 -9.19
CA ASP A 56 5.10 14.01 -8.89
C ASP A 56 5.88 15.25 -8.43
N PRO A 57 6.55 15.22 -7.26
CA PRO A 57 7.31 16.37 -6.76
C PRO A 57 8.61 16.64 -7.53
N GLY A 58 9.04 15.73 -8.42
CA GLY A 58 10.22 15.90 -9.27
C GLY A 58 11.54 15.52 -8.59
N ASP A 59 11.53 15.25 -7.29
CA ASP A 59 12.71 14.84 -6.52
C ASP A 59 12.44 13.58 -5.67
N ASP A 60 13.51 12.84 -5.38
CA ASP A 60 13.40 11.57 -4.68
C ASP A 60 12.98 11.70 -3.21
N GLU A 61 13.32 12.80 -2.53
CA GLU A 61 12.91 13.00 -1.13
C GLU A 61 11.43 13.35 -1.03
N GLY A 62 10.92 14.18 -1.95
CA GLY A 62 9.52 14.46 -2.14
C GLY A 62 8.72 13.18 -2.38
N ARG A 63 9.18 12.34 -3.31
CA ARG A 63 8.60 11.02 -3.62
C ARG A 63 8.57 10.11 -2.41
N ARG A 64 9.69 9.98 -1.68
CA ARG A 64 9.77 9.19 -0.44
C ARG A 64 8.84 9.72 0.65
N ARG A 65 8.74 11.04 0.81
CA ARG A 65 7.84 11.69 1.78
C ARG A 65 6.38 11.38 1.47
N LEU A 66 5.96 11.48 0.21
CA LEU A 66 4.60 11.13 -0.22
C LEU A 66 4.34 9.63 -0.05
N GLY A 67 5.27 8.78 -0.47
CA GLY A 67 5.18 7.32 -0.27
C GLY A 67 4.97 6.94 1.19
N ARG A 68 5.72 7.56 2.12
CA ARG A 68 5.56 7.34 3.56
C ARG A 68 4.22 7.83 4.12
N ARG A 69 3.62 8.87 3.54
CA ARG A 69 2.28 9.34 3.93
C ARG A 69 1.18 8.44 3.40
N ILE A 70 1.37 7.86 2.22
CA ILE A 70 0.38 7.00 1.56
C ILE A 70 0.35 5.61 2.20
N ALA A 71 1.51 4.99 2.43
CA ALA A 71 1.61 3.59 2.83
C ALA A 71 2.42 3.38 4.13
N GLY A 72 2.69 4.45 4.88
CA GLY A 72 3.42 4.35 6.15
C GLY A 72 4.91 4.05 5.99
N ARG A 73 5.53 3.62 7.10
CA ARG A 73 6.93 3.21 7.16
C ARG A 73 7.02 1.73 7.46
N LEU A 74 7.97 1.07 6.81
CA LEU A 74 8.33 -0.30 7.15
C LEU A 74 9.11 -0.26 8.44
N VAL A 75 8.58 -0.89 9.47
CA VAL A 75 9.32 -1.16 10.69
C VAL A 75 10.00 -2.52 10.48
N PRO A 76 11.34 -2.60 10.48
CA PRO A 76 12.03 -3.88 10.48
C PRO A 76 11.49 -4.71 11.64
N LYS A 77 11.23 -6.00 11.38
CA LYS A 77 10.92 -6.94 12.46
C LYS A 77 12.24 -7.20 13.20
N GLU A 78 12.68 -6.26 14.02
CA GLU A 78 13.72 -6.51 15.01
C GLU A 78 13.22 -7.65 15.90
N LEU A 79 14.04 -8.69 15.94
CA LEU A 79 14.01 -9.89 16.76
C LEU A 79 13.09 -9.73 17.99
N ARG A 80 11.81 -10.08 17.85
CA ARG A 80 11.02 -10.46 19.02
C ARG A 80 11.64 -11.76 19.50
N GLY A 81 12.57 -11.63 20.45
CA GLY A 81 12.90 -12.72 21.36
C GLY A 81 11.67 -13.19 22.10
#